data_AF-A0A370QLK2-F1
#
_entry.id   AF-A0A370QLK2-F1
#
_cell.length_a   1.000
_cell.length_b   1.000
_cell.length_c   1.000
_cell.angle_alpha   90.00
_cell.angle_beta   90.00
_cell.angle_gamma   90.00
#
_symmetry.space_group_name_H-M   'P 1'
#
loop_
_entity.id
_entity.type
_entity.pdbx_description
1 polymer ?
#
loop_
_entity_poly.entity_id
_entity_poly.type
_entity_poly.pdbx_seq_one_letter_code
_entity_poly.pdbx_strand_id
1 'polypeptide(L)'
;MLLVHTQKITTRLTYSFKHILFRVLGCDVSFTTSLEEFVSYSGAKMSYGKQPLSTELFVQEFGLLSQNGIEAIDILVKPWEEVPAFFSTSEKSCIPFDIFSAAFYLLSRYEEYLPHVKDEKGRYPAHESLAAEHNFLELPVIDIWAYKFKAVLATTYPKLHFSPKQMKVHTLLSVQQPFQYNQKGLFRSALGYLQDLTSGNFKEMGQRTQVLLGMRKDSFDTFTWIVNISKRSSAKLTAFFLLGEHETYEASLNTHRKAFKELVKYVGDYTEIGLLYSGSSLERYETLQAEKKRIEAITNRSLISAKQANFHVNLPENYRNLIELEIVKDYTMAYHDAPGFRAGTCTPFLFYDLDFEIKTPLMLHPVSVTSTGLGHLQKQEIEETVTQLMQRVKEVNGVFSMVFNNRDFTSAPEHTLWRKLFSETLQNNG
;
A
#
# COMPACT_ATOMS: atom_id res chain seq x y z
N MET A 1 -20.03 17.26 13.09
CA MET A 1 -19.52 17.64 11.76
C MET A 1 -18.78 18.97 11.88
N LEU A 2 -17.59 19.06 11.30
CA LEU A 2 -16.81 20.28 11.15
C LEU A 2 -17.23 21.01 9.86
N LEU A 3 -17.52 22.30 9.93
CA LEU A 3 -17.74 23.15 8.75
C LEU A 3 -16.46 23.89 8.37
N VAL A 4 -16.00 23.73 7.13
CA VAL A 4 -14.80 24.39 6.61
C VAL A 4 -15.21 25.48 5.61
N HIS A 5 -14.90 26.73 5.92
CA HIS A 5 -15.02 27.81 4.95
C HIS A 5 -13.75 27.93 4.10
N THR A 6 -13.91 28.09 2.79
CA THR A 6 -12.81 28.37 1.85
C THR A 6 -13.30 29.25 0.71
N GLN A 7 -12.39 29.94 0.00
CA GLN A 7 -12.76 30.77 -1.14
C GLN A 7 -13.27 29.95 -2.33
N LYS A 8 -12.75 28.72 -2.51
CA LYS A 8 -13.11 27.84 -3.63
C LYS A 8 -13.08 26.39 -3.19
N ILE A 9 -14.17 25.66 -3.45
CA ILE A 9 -14.24 24.21 -3.18
C ILE A 9 -13.73 23.47 -4.43
N THR A 10 -12.49 22.96 -4.37
CA THR A 10 -11.87 22.17 -5.44
C THR A 10 -11.88 20.66 -5.15
N THR A 11 -11.62 19.83 -6.16
CA THR A 11 -11.46 18.39 -5.98
C THR A 11 -10.29 18.07 -5.05
N ARG A 12 -9.13 18.72 -5.25
CA ARG A 12 -7.95 18.61 -4.36
C ARG A 12 -8.29 18.93 -2.90
N LEU A 13 -8.99 20.05 -2.66
CA LEU A 13 -9.37 20.47 -1.31
C LEU A 13 -10.28 19.44 -0.64
N THR A 14 -11.38 19.06 -1.29
CA THR A 14 -12.32 18.10 -0.69
C THR A 14 -11.68 16.72 -0.49
N TYR A 15 -10.77 16.33 -1.38
CA TYR A 15 -10.00 15.09 -1.28
C TYR A 15 -9.10 15.06 -0.04
N SER A 16 -8.23 16.06 0.12
CA SER A 16 -7.26 16.11 1.21
C SER A 16 -7.91 16.26 2.59
N PHE A 17 -8.89 17.16 2.69
CA PHE A 17 -9.64 17.34 3.94
C PHE A 17 -10.41 16.07 4.32
N LYS A 18 -11.06 15.39 3.37
CA LYS A 18 -11.75 14.12 3.67
C LYS A 18 -10.77 13.01 4.03
N HIS A 19 -9.56 12.98 3.46
CA HIS A 19 -8.56 12.02 3.90
C HIS A 19 -8.19 12.27 5.38
N ILE A 20 -7.72 13.47 5.72
CA ILE A 20 -7.28 13.80 7.08
C ILE A 20 -8.45 13.69 8.09
N LEU A 21 -9.54 14.44 7.89
CA LEU A 21 -10.60 14.55 8.89
C LEU A 21 -11.46 13.29 8.95
N PHE A 22 -11.89 12.75 7.81
CA PHE A 22 -12.80 11.61 7.80
C PHE A 22 -12.04 10.27 7.80
N ARG A 23 -11.10 10.05 6.87
CA ARG A 23 -10.43 8.74 6.74
C ARG A 23 -9.40 8.45 7.80
N VAL A 24 -8.68 9.44 8.32
CA VAL A 24 -7.74 9.26 9.42
C VAL A 24 -8.43 9.49 10.77
N LEU A 25 -9.10 10.63 10.96
CA LEU A 25 -9.63 11.00 12.29
C LEU A 25 -11.07 10.54 12.58
N GLY A 26 -11.83 10.10 11.57
CA GLY A 26 -13.23 9.69 11.77
C GLY A 26 -14.16 10.84 12.14
N CYS A 27 -13.86 12.04 11.65
CA CYS A 27 -14.63 13.27 11.83
C CYS A 27 -15.32 13.68 10.52
N ASP A 28 -16.64 13.87 10.56
CA ASP A 28 -17.38 14.35 9.40
C ASP A 28 -17.04 15.81 9.09
N VAL A 29 -16.86 16.11 7.80
CA VAL A 29 -16.51 17.44 7.30
C VAL A 29 -17.46 17.87 6.18
N SER A 30 -17.84 19.15 6.24
CA SER A 30 -18.61 19.86 5.21
C SER A 30 -17.85 21.12 4.79
N PHE A 31 -18.16 21.65 3.60
CA PHE A 31 -17.45 22.79 3.01
C PHE A 31 -18.45 23.85 2.57
N THR A 32 -18.10 25.11 2.77
CA THR A 32 -18.88 26.25 2.29
C THR A 32 -17.97 27.35 1.72
N THR A 33 -18.48 28.09 0.75
CA THR A 33 -17.90 29.36 0.28
C THR A 33 -18.72 30.56 0.75
N SER A 34 -19.81 30.34 1.50
CA SER A 34 -20.71 31.38 1.99
C SER A 34 -20.24 31.85 3.36
N LEU A 35 -19.90 33.13 3.45
CA LEU A 35 -19.60 33.77 4.73
C LEU A 35 -20.83 33.81 5.64
N GLU A 36 -22.03 33.99 5.09
CA GLU A 36 -23.27 34.01 5.86
C GLU A 36 -23.55 32.66 6.52
N GLU A 37 -23.39 31.56 5.78
CA GLU A 37 -23.50 30.20 6.31
C GLU A 37 -22.43 29.96 7.37
N PHE A 38 -21.19 30.35 7.11
CA PHE A 38 -20.09 30.18 8.05
C PHE A 38 -20.33 30.95 9.37
N VAL A 39 -20.77 32.20 9.29
CA VAL A 39 -21.04 33.04 10.48
C VAL A 39 -22.22 32.49 11.28
N SER A 40 -23.32 32.10 10.61
CA SER A 40 -24.53 31.57 11.25
C SER A 40 -24.37 30.14 11.81
N TYR A 41 -23.38 29.38 11.35
CA TYR A 41 -23.12 28.03 11.86
C TYR A 41 -22.65 28.05 13.32
N SER A 42 -23.39 27.34 14.19
CA SER A 42 -23.17 27.27 15.64
C SER A 42 -22.28 26.11 16.09
N GLY A 43 -21.99 25.16 15.19
CA GLY A 43 -21.12 24.02 15.47
C GLY A 43 -19.63 24.33 15.32
N ALA A 44 -18.80 23.28 15.42
CA ALA A 44 -17.36 23.37 15.16
C ALA A 44 -17.11 23.83 13.72
N LYS A 45 -16.34 24.89 13.54
CA LYS A 45 -16.06 25.47 12.23
C LYS A 45 -14.62 25.97 12.12
N MET A 46 -14.08 25.98 10.92
CA MET A 46 -12.75 26.51 10.66
C MET A 46 -12.71 27.19 9.29
N SER A 47 -11.74 28.06 9.07
CA SER A 47 -11.46 28.65 7.76
C SER A 47 -10.13 28.13 7.21
N TYR A 48 -10.09 27.99 5.89
CA TYR A 48 -8.89 27.63 5.12
C TYR A 48 -8.73 28.58 3.95
N GLY A 49 -7.64 29.35 3.94
CA GLY A 49 -7.41 30.40 2.94
C GLY A 49 -6.16 31.24 3.21
N LYS A 50 -5.99 32.36 2.48
CA LYS A 50 -4.79 33.20 2.61
C LYS A 50 -4.71 34.01 3.91
N GLN A 51 -5.86 34.39 4.48
CA GLN A 51 -5.97 35.22 5.68
C GLN A 51 -7.15 34.74 6.53
N PRO A 52 -7.11 34.93 7.86
CA PRO A 52 -8.24 34.66 8.73
C PRO A 52 -9.40 35.61 8.41
N LEU A 53 -10.63 35.15 8.67
CA LEU A 53 -11.85 35.95 8.52
C LEU A 53 -12.10 36.80 9.78
N SER A 54 -11.75 36.27 10.94
CA SER A 54 -11.94 36.87 12.26
C SER A 54 -11.06 36.13 13.30
N THR A 55 -11.63 35.68 14.42
CA THR A 55 -10.96 34.94 15.51
C THR A 55 -11.27 33.44 15.49
N GLU A 56 -11.70 32.90 14.36
CA GLU A 56 -11.97 31.47 14.20
C GLU A 56 -10.70 30.62 14.19
N LEU A 57 -10.88 29.30 14.27
CA LEU A 57 -9.81 28.37 13.95
C LEU A 57 -9.45 28.50 12.46
N PHE A 58 -8.27 29.03 12.16
CA PHE A 58 -7.82 29.32 10.80
C PHE A 58 -6.56 28.52 10.45
N VAL A 59 -6.55 27.89 9.28
CA VAL A 59 -5.35 27.30 8.69
C VAL A 59 -5.00 28.06 7.42
N GLN A 60 -3.77 28.56 7.34
CA GLN A 60 -3.34 29.26 6.15
C GLN A 60 -3.08 28.29 4.99
N GLU A 61 -3.60 28.62 3.81
CA GLU A 61 -3.34 27.83 2.59
C GLU A 61 -1.96 28.15 2.00
N PHE A 62 -1.27 27.12 1.54
CA PHE A 62 -0.09 27.25 0.68
C PHE A 62 -0.48 27.58 -0.76
N GLY A 63 -1.63 27.07 -1.21
CA GLY A 63 -2.23 27.33 -2.52
C GLY A 63 -2.32 26.12 -3.44
N LEU A 64 -1.62 25.03 -3.16
CA LEU A 64 -1.59 23.81 -4.02
C LEU A 64 -2.99 23.22 -4.28
N LEU A 65 -3.88 23.29 -3.29
CA LEU A 65 -5.25 22.77 -3.41
C LEU A 65 -6.13 23.62 -4.33
N SER A 66 -5.73 24.85 -4.65
CA SER A 66 -6.47 25.76 -5.53
C SER A 66 -6.00 25.73 -6.99
N GLN A 67 -4.83 25.14 -7.23
CA GLN A 67 -4.19 25.00 -8.53
C GLN A 67 -4.76 23.81 -9.33
N ASN A 68 -4.55 23.86 -10.64
CA ASN A 68 -4.77 22.73 -11.56
C ASN A 68 -3.44 22.41 -12.24
N GLY A 69 -3.26 21.15 -12.66
CA GLY A 69 -2.07 20.73 -13.37
C GLY A 69 -0.87 20.50 -12.46
N ILE A 70 0.27 20.20 -13.08
CA ILE A 70 1.48 19.74 -12.41
C ILE A 70 2.60 20.73 -12.71
N GLU A 71 3.13 21.37 -11.68
CA GLU A 71 4.25 22.30 -11.75
C GLU A 71 5.29 21.89 -10.70
N ALA A 72 6.57 22.09 -10.99
CA ALA A 72 7.61 21.81 -10.01
C ALA A 72 7.47 22.76 -8.80
N ILE A 73 7.58 22.21 -7.60
CA ILE A 73 7.46 22.96 -6.34
C ILE A 73 8.76 22.75 -5.57
N ASP A 74 9.39 23.85 -5.16
CA ASP A 74 10.53 23.79 -4.23
C ASP A 74 9.99 23.57 -2.81
N ILE A 75 10.32 22.42 -2.22
CA ILE A 75 9.80 21.99 -0.93
C ILE A 75 10.86 22.14 0.14
N LEU A 76 10.67 23.13 1.01
CA LEU A 76 11.46 23.27 2.23
C LEU A 76 10.83 22.47 3.37
N VAL A 77 11.44 21.33 3.70
CA VAL A 77 11.06 20.51 4.86
C VAL A 77 11.62 21.11 6.15
N LYS A 78 10.77 21.24 7.16
CA LYS A 78 11.11 21.73 8.50
C LYS A 78 10.48 20.85 9.59
N PRO A 79 11.06 20.82 10.79
CA PRO A 79 10.47 20.12 11.93
C PRO A 79 9.18 20.81 12.43
N TRP A 80 8.10 20.04 12.58
CA TRP A 80 6.99 20.35 13.49
C TRP A 80 7.18 19.54 14.78
N GLU A 81 7.90 20.13 15.73
CA GLU A 81 8.52 19.39 16.84
C GLU A 81 9.43 18.30 16.25
N GLU A 82 9.26 17.03 16.61
CA GLU A 82 10.09 15.92 16.12
C GLU A 82 9.64 15.34 14.75
N VAL A 83 8.60 15.91 14.13
CA VAL A 83 7.97 15.34 12.93
C VAL A 83 8.25 16.24 11.72
N PRO A 84 8.85 15.72 10.63
CA PRO A 84 9.05 16.49 9.41
C PRO A 84 7.71 16.98 8.83
N ALA A 85 7.68 18.22 8.37
CA ALA A 85 6.54 18.85 7.72
C ALA A 85 7.02 19.88 6.70
N PHE A 86 6.16 20.25 5.76
CA PHE A 86 6.47 21.24 4.72
C PHE A 86 5.25 22.06 4.36
N PHE A 87 5.44 23.08 3.52
CA PHE A 87 4.47 24.15 3.26
C PHE A 87 4.17 24.96 4.53
N SER A 88 5.20 25.62 5.07
CA SER A 88 5.09 26.46 6.26
C SER A 88 4.06 27.57 6.11
N THR A 89 3.36 27.84 7.21
CA THR A 89 2.42 28.94 7.33
C THR A 89 2.96 30.06 8.22
N SER A 90 2.31 31.21 8.20
CA SER A 90 2.55 32.32 9.12
C SER A 90 1.98 32.05 10.52
N GLU A 91 2.37 32.89 11.47
CA GLU A 91 1.90 32.88 12.87
C GLU A 91 0.38 33.09 13.02
N LYS A 92 -0.31 33.56 11.97
CA LYS A 92 -1.77 33.70 11.98
C LYS A 92 -2.48 32.34 11.92
N SER A 93 -1.83 31.32 11.40
CA SER A 93 -2.37 29.96 11.28
C SER A 93 -2.34 29.23 12.62
N CYS A 94 -3.36 28.43 12.93
CA CYS A 94 -3.42 27.66 14.17
C CYS A 94 -2.44 26.48 14.23
N ILE A 95 -1.83 26.13 13.09
CA ILE A 95 -0.78 25.12 12.96
C ILE A 95 0.33 25.67 12.04
N PRO A 96 1.59 25.24 12.19
CA PRO A 96 2.74 25.85 11.51
C PRO A 96 2.91 25.44 10.04
N PHE A 97 2.08 24.53 9.53
CA PHE A 97 2.17 24.01 8.17
C PHE A 97 0.78 23.77 7.58
N ASP A 98 0.66 23.94 6.26
CA ASP A 98 -0.52 23.54 5.52
C ASP A 98 -0.50 22.03 5.27
N ILE A 99 -0.91 21.27 6.30
CA ILE A 99 -0.96 19.81 6.25
C ILE A 99 -1.90 19.27 5.17
N PHE A 100 -2.86 20.06 4.69
CA PHE A 100 -3.80 19.61 3.66
C PHE A 100 -3.15 19.65 2.28
N SER A 101 -2.39 20.71 1.97
CA SER A 101 -1.53 20.75 0.78
C SER A 101 -0.41 19.70 0.87
N ALA A 102 0.22 19.54 2.04
CA ALA A 102 1.31 18.58 2.21
C ALA A 102 0.83 17.13 2.04
N ALA A 103 -0.32 16.80 2.64
CA ALA A 103 -0.96 15.49 2.43
C ALA A 103 -1.38 15.27 0.98
N PHE A 104 -1.90 16.30 0.29
CA PHE A 104 -2.24 16.17 -1.13
C PHE A 104 -1.03 15.79 -1.97
N TYR A 105 0.10 16.48 -1.78
CA TYR A 105 1.35 16.24 -2.49
C TYR A 105 1.79 14.77 -2.36
N LEU A 106 1.81 14.26 -1.13
CA LEU A 106 2.21 12.87 -0.84
C LEU A 106 1.19 11.83 -1.32
N LEU A 107 -0.11 12.06 -1.11
CA LEU A 107 -1.17 11.09 -1.48
C LEU A 107 -1.37 10.98 -2.99
N SER A 108 -1.26 12.09 -3.72
CA SER A 108 -1.36 12.10 -5.17
C SER A 108 -0.10 11.57 -5.85
N ARG A 109 0.97 11.30 -5.07
CA ARG A 109 2.31 10.99 -5.58
C ARG A 109 2.79 12.05 -6.57
N TYR A 110 2.57 13.32 -6.23
CA TYR A 110 2.81 14.47 -7.09
C TYR A 110 4.24 14.48 -7.68
N GLU A 111 5.24 14.10 -6.87
CA GLU A 111 6.64 13.95 -7.29
C GLU A 111 6.84 12.92 -8.43
N GLU A 112 6.02 11.88 -8.51
CA GLU A 112 6.14 10.84 -9.55
C GLU A 112 5.57 11.29 -10.90
N TYR A 113 4.84 12.41 -10.95
CA TYR A 113 4.41 13.03 -12.21
C TYR A 113 5.43 14.02 -12.78
N LEU A 114 6.40 14.45 -11.95
CA LEU A 114 7.50 15.29 -12.39
C LEU A 114 8.61 14.43 -13.02
N PRO A 115 9.51 15.01 -13.83
CA PRO A 115 10.66 14.29 -14.34
C PRO A 115 11.51 13.70 -13.20
N HIS A 116 11.74 12.39 -13.23
CA HIS A 116 12.49 11.66 -12.20
C HIS A 116 13.27 10.49 -12.82
N VAL A 117 14.26 9.99 -12.08
CA VAL A 117 15.02 8.80 -12.47
C VAL A 117 14.26 7.54 -12.04
N LYS A 118 14.06 6.62 -12.99
CA LYS A 118 13.46 5.31 -12.73
C LYS A 118 14.55 4.28 -12.49
N ASP A 119 14.24 3.26 -11.70
CA ASP A 119 15.13 2.11 -11.55
C ASP A 119 15.14 1.21 -12.80
N GLU A 120 15.95 0.15 -12.78
CA GLU A 120 16.09 -0.82 -13.88
C GLU A 120 14.76 -1.49 -14.29
N LYS A 121 13.76 -1.48 -13.40
CA LYS A 121 12.43 -2.06 -13.63
C LYS A 121 11.38 -0.99 -13.97
N GLY A 122 11.79 0.27 -14.16
CA GLY A 122 10.91 1.38 -14.50
C GLY A 122 10.12 1.94 -13.31
N ARG A 123 10.52 1.63 -12.07
CA ARG A 123 9.81 2.06 -10.85
C ARG A 123 10.39 3.36 -10.31
N TYR A 124 9.59 4.08 -9.54
CA TYR A 124 10.07 5.19 -8.71
C TYR A 124 10.84 4.64 -7.50
N PRO A 125 12.16 4.84 -7.41
CA PRO A 125 12.95 4.30 -6.31
C PRO A 125 12.76 5.12 -5.03
N ALA A 126 12.95 4.49 -3.87
CA ALA A 126 12.72 5.16 -2.59
C ALA A 126 13.62 6.39 -2.39
N HIS A 127 14.90 6.31 -2.78
CA HIS A 127 15.88 7.38 -2.56
C HIS A 127 15.60 8.68 -3.32
N GLU A 128 14.81 8.64 -4.39
CA GLU A 128 14.36 9.83 -5.13
C GLU A 128 13.15 10.50 -4.47
N SER A 129 12.56 9.91 -3.42
CA SER A 129 11.41 10.52 -2.74
C SER A 129 11.84 11.60 -1.77
N LEU A 130 11.02 12.65 -1.64
CA LEU A 130 11.15 13.66 -0.58
C LEU A 130 11.27 13.01 0.82
N ALA A 131 10.57 11.90 1.01
CA ALA A 131 10.57 11.12 2.24
C ALA A 131 11.92 10.47 2.56
N ALA A 132 12.66 10.01 1.56
CA ALA A 132 14.00 9.46 1.76
C ALA A 132 15.02 10.57 2.00
N GLU A 133 14.99 11.63 1.18
CA GLU A 133 15.91 12.77 1.29
C GLU A 133 15.88 13.41 2.69
N HIS A 134 14.70 13.41 3.31
CA HIS A 134 14.48 13.98 4.64
C HIS A 134 14.21 12.94 5.75
N ASN A 135 14.57 11.67 5.51
CA ASN A 135 14.57 10.59 6.51
C ASN A 135 13.23 10.36 7.24
N PHE A 136 12.11 10.41 6.52
CA PHE A 136 10.77 10.14 7.06
C PHE A 136 9.99 9.02 6.36
N LEU A 137 10.66 8.18 5.55
CA LEU A 137 10.04 7.00 4.93
C LEU A 137 9.26 6.13 5.93
N GLU A 138 9.83 5.92 7.11
CA GLU A 138 9.28 5.02 8.14
C GLU A 138 8.22 5.68 9.02
N LEU A 139 7.80 6.91 8.72
CA LEU A 139 6.74 7.62 9.43
C LEU A 139 5.46 7.64 8.59
N PRO A 140 4.30 7.25 9.16
CA PRO A 140 3.00 7.55 8.55
C PRO A 140 2.70 9.04 8.77
N VAL A 141 3.52 9.91 8.17
CA VAL A 141 3.64 11.33 8.50
C VAL A 141 2.32 12.09 8.38
N ILE A 142 1.48 11.74 7.39
CA ILE A 142 0.15 12.32 7.20
C ILE A 142 -0.77 11.97 8.37
N ASP A 143 -0.73 10.71 8.82
CA ASP A 143 -1.52 10.27 9.95
C ASP A 143 -1.07 10.97 11.25
N ILE A 144 0.24 11.15 11.43
CA ILE A 144 0.81 11.89 12.56
C ILE A 144 0.36 13.35 12.54
N TRP A 145 0.44 14.04 11.39
CA TRP A 145 -0.07 15.40 11.24
C TRP A 145 -1.56 15.50 11.54
N ALA A 146 -2.35 14.52 11.10
CA ALA A 146 -3.78 14.47 11.40
C ALA A 146 -4.03 14.38 12.90
N TYR A 147 -3.30 13.54 13.64
CA TYR A 147 -3.46 13.42 15.09
C TYR A 147 -2.98 14.66 15.85
N LYS A 148 -1.91 15.33 15.39
CA LYS A 148 -1.52 16.66 15.90
C LYS A 148 -2.64 17.69 15.68
N PHE A 149 -3.24 17.71 14.49
CA PHE A 149 -4.37 18.59 14.20
C PHE A 149 -5.63 18.25 15.00
N LYS A 150 -5.89 16.96 15.26
CA LYS A 150 -6.95 16.50 16.16
C LYS A 150 -6.84 17.14 17.55
N ALA A 151 -5.63 17.25 18.11
CA ALA A 151 -5.41 17.88 19.41
C ALA A 151 -5.80 19.37 19.42
N VAL A 152 -5.46 20.11 18.36
CA VAL A 152 -5.87 21.51 18.18
C VAL A 152 -7.40 21.63 18.08
N LEU A 153 -8.01 20.77 17.26
CA LEU A 153 -9.47 20.73 17.10
C LEU A 153 -10.19 20.37 18.40
N ALA A 154 -9.71 19.38 19.15
CA ALA A 154 -10.33 18.94 20.40
C ALA A 154 -10.20 19.98 21.51
N THR A 155 -9.11 20.74 21.53
CA THR A 155 -8.92 21.87 22.46
C THR A 155 -9.91 23.00 22.18
N THR A 156 -10.12 23.32 20.91
CA THR A 156 -11.02 24.41 20.48
C THR A 156 -12.48 23.99 20.52
N TYR A 157 -12.78 22.75 20.16
CA TYR A 157 -14.12 22.18 20.06
C TYR A 157 -14.24 20.86 20.85
N PRO A 158 -14.35 20.91 22.19
CA PRO A 158 -14.38 19.70 23.03
C PRO A 158 -15.56 18.75 22.74
N LYS A 159 -16.63 19.27 22.13
CA LYS A 159 -17.82 18.49 21.74
C LYS A 159 -17.70 17.89 20.33
N LEU A 160 -16.61 18.14 19.60
CA LEU A 160 -16.40 17.58 18.27
C LEU A 160 -16.11 16.08 18.39
N HIS A 161 -16.97 15.27 17.78
CA HIS A 161 -16.84 13.83 17.80
C HIS A 161 -15.81 13.34 16.78
N PHE A 162 -14.97 12.41 17.22
CA PHE A 162 -14.01 11.65 16.41
C PHE A 162 -14.29 10.17 16.61
N SER A 163 -14.62 9.45 15.54
CA SER A 163 -14.92 8.02 15.65
C SER A 163 -13.68 7.26 16.15
N PRO A 164 -13.80 6.44 17.21
CA PRO A 164 -12.67 5.68 17.73
C PRO A 164 -12.18 4.69 16.67
N LYS A 165 -10.86 4.52 16.61
CA LYS A 165 -10.19 3.55 15.73
C LYS A 165 -9.25 2.70 16.54
N GLN A 166 -8.99 1.52 16.00
CA GLN A 166 -7.99 0.58 16.49
C GLN A 166 -7.11 0.21 15.32
N MET A 167 -5.84 -0.02 15.63
CA MET A 167 -4.90 -0.56 14.64
C MET A 167 -5.45 -1.84 14.03
N LYS A 168 -5.20 -2.03 12.74
CA LYS A 168 -5.46 -3.30 12.04
C LYS A 168 -4.17 -3.84 11.46
N VAL A 169 -4.03 -5.16 11.46
CA VAL A 169 -2.94 -5.84 10.75
C VAL A 169 -3.48 -6.52 9.49
N HIS A 170 -2.85 -6.25 8.35
CA HIS A 170 -3.16 -6.87 7.06
C HIS A 170 -1.93 -7.54 6.47
N THR A 171 -1.94 -8.86 6.48
CA THR A 171 -0.94 -9.69 5.79
C THR A 171 -1.32 -9.91 4.34
N LEU A 172 -0.34 -9.76 3.44
CA LEU A 172 -0.52 -9.88 2.00
C LEU A 172 0.38 -10.99 1.48
N LEU A 173 -0.18 -12.00 0.84
CA LEU A 173 0.58 -13.10 0.27
C LEU A 173 0.71 -12.92 -1.24
N SER A 174 1.93 -12.71 -1.74
CA SER A 174 2.25 -12.72 -3.16
C SER A 174 2.63 -14.12 -3.61
N VAL A 175 1.79 -14.73 -4.44
CA VAL A 175 1.98 -16.10 -4.96
C VAL A 175 2.41 -16.03 -6.42
N GLN A 176 3.71 -15.80 -6.62
CA GLN A 176 4.33 -15.80 -7.95
C GLN A 176 4.68 -17.23 -8.40
N GLN A 177 5.23 -18.03 -7.48
CA GLN A 177 5.66 -19.40 -7.75
C GLN A 177 5.16 -20.35 -6.65
N PRO A 178 3.93 -20.89 -6.76
CA PRO A 178 3.38 -21.83 -5.77
C PRO A 178 4.12 -23.16 -5.67
N PHE A 179 4.92 -23.56 -6.67
CA PHE A 179 5.65 -24.83 -6.69
C PHE A 179 7.10 -24.62 -7.18
N GLN A 180 8.06 -25.17 -6.44
CA GLN A 180 9.48 -25.14 -6.82
C GLN A 180 9.72 -26.06 -8.03
N TYR A 181 9.13 -27.25 -8.00
CA TYR A 181 9.37 -28.34 -8.94
C TYR A 181 8.08 -28.87 -9.57
N ASN A 182 7.07 -29.10 -8.75
CA ASN A 182 5.79 -29.64 -9.20
C ASN A 182 5.08 -28.70 -10.17
N GLN A 183 4.20 -29.28 -10.98
CA GLN A 183 3.38 -28.56 -11.94
C GLN A 183 4.15 -27.76 -13.02
N LYS A 184 5.49 -27.83 -13.05
CA LYS A 184 6.30 -27.37 -14.17
C LYS A 184 6.12 -28.30 -15.37
N GLY A 185 6.18 -27.73 -16.57
CA GLY A 185 6.17 -28.51 -17.82
C GLY A 185 7.47 -29.28 -18.00
N LEU A 186 7.44 -30.40 -18.75
CA LEU A 186 8.62 -31.26 -18.97
C LEU A 186 9.85 -30.47 -19.43
N PHE A 187 9.66 -29.54 -20.38
CA PHE A 187 10.74 -28.69 -20.89
C PHE A 187 11.38 -27.81 -19.79
N ARG A 188 10.56 -27.16 -18.95
CA ARG A 188 11.07 -26.34 -17.84
C ARG A 188 11.75 -27.19 -16.77
N SER A 189 11.25 -28.40 -16.52
CA SER A 189 11.90 -29.35 -15.61
C SER A 189 13.27 -29.79 -16.15
N ALA A 190 13.38 -30.05 -17.46
CA ALA A 190 14.65 -30.40 -18.10
C ALA A 190 15.68 -29.26 -18.04
N LEU A 191 15.25 -28.01 -18.30
CA LEU A 191 16.09 -26.83 -18.09
C LEU A 191 16.56 -26.71 -16.64
N GLY A 192 15.68 -26.94 -15.67
CA GLY A 192 16.05 -26.94 -14.26
C GLY A 192 17.09 -28.02 -13.92
N TYR A 193 16.98 -29.24 -14.47
CA TYR A 193 18.03 -30.26 -14.29
C TYR A 193 19.36 -29.84 -14.93
N LEU A 194 19.34 -29.21 -16.11
CA LEU A 194 20.54 -28.72 -16.78
C LEU A 194 21.22 -27.62 -15.94
N GLN A 195 20.44 -26.66 -15.45
CA GLN A 195 20.92 -25.61 -14.57
C GLN A 195 21.55 -26.20 -13.30
N ASP A 196 20.82 -27.07 -12.60
CA ASP A 196 21.32 -27.71 -11.38
C ASP A 196 22.62 -28.49 -11.64
N LEU A 197 22.73 -29.17 -12.79
CA LEU A 197 23.96 -29.88 -13.19
C LEU A 197 25.12 -28.92 -13.46
N THR A 198 24.90 -27.86 -14.24
CA THR A 198 25.93 -26.87 -14.59
C THR A 198 26.42 -26.07 -13.38
N SER A 199 25.55 -25.86 -12.38
CA SER A 199 25.89 -25.18 -11.13
C SER A 199 26.41 -26.12 -10.03
N GLY A 200 26.51 -27.44 -10.29
CA GLY A 200 26.95 -28.43 -9.30
C GLY A 200 25.98 -28.67 -8.15
N ASN A 201 24.71 -28.27 -8.28
CA ASN A 201 23.66 -28.35 -7.26
C ASN A 201 22.99 -29.73 -7.25
N PHE A 202 23.77 -30.81 -7.10
CA PHE A 202 23.26 -32.20 -7.11
C PHE A 202 22.20 -32.47 -6.04
N LYS A 203 22.24 -31.73 -4.92
CA LYS A 203 21.22 -31.77 -3.87
C LYS A 203 19.85 -31.32 -4.40
N GLU A 204 19.79 -30.24 -5.18
CA GLU A 204 18.53 -29.75 -5.76
C GLU A 204 18.03 -30.70 -6.87
N MET A 205 18.93 -31.29 -7.67
CA MET A 205 18.55 -32.35 -8.62
C MET A 205 17.87 -33.54 -7.93
N GLY A 206 18.45 -34.03 -6.83
CA GLY A 206 17.89 -35.12 -6.04
C GLY A 206 16.52 -34.76 -5.46
N GLN A 207 16.40 -33.55 -4.90
CA GLN A 207 15.12 -33.04 -4.39
C GLN A 207 14.06 -32.93 -5.48
N ARG A 208 14.41 -32.37 -6.64
CA ARG A 208 13.54 -32.28 -7.81
C ARG A 208 13.01 -33.66 -8.21
N THR A 209 13.88 -34.66 -8.31
CA THR A 209 13.50 -36.04 -8.63
C THR A 209 12.55 -36.62 -7.59
N GLN A 210 12.86 -36.49 -6.30
CA GLN A 210 12.00 -36.97 -5.22
C GLN A 210 10.61 -36.32 -5.24
N VAL A 211 10.52 -35.02 -5.52
CA VAL A 211 9.26 -34.30 -5.60
C VAL A 211 8.45 -34.72 -6.82
N LEU A 212 9.09 -34.83 -7.99
CA LEU A 212 8.43 -35.26 -9.23
C LEU A 212 7.94 -36.72 -9.18
N LEU A 213 8.63 -37.58 -8.43
CA LEU A 213 8.20 -38.96 -8.14
C LEU A 213 7.18 -39.07 -7.01
N GLY A 214 6.79 -37.96 -6.36
CA GLY A 214 5.84 -37.95 -5.25
C GLY A 214 6.41 -38.50 -3.92
N MET A 215 7.72 -38.75 -3.84
CA MET A 215 8.40 -39.23 -2.63
C MET A 215 8.60 -38.11 -1.60
N ARG A 216 8.49 -36.85 -2.01
CA ARG A 216 8.66 -35.67 -1.16
C ARG A 216 7.65 -34.59 -1.53
N LYS A 217 7.19 -33.81 -0.53
CA LYS A 217 6.37 -32.62 -0.76
C LYS A 217 7.20 -31.50 -1.38
N ASP A 218 6.62 -30.75 -2.32
CA ASP A 218 7.23 -29.55 -2.88
C ASP A 218 7.44 -28.50 -1.76
N SER A 219 8.64 -27.92 -1.69
CA SER A 219 9.02 -27.00 -0.61
C SER A 219 8.23 -25.68 -0.65
N PHE A 220 7.77 -25.25 -1.83
CA PHE A 220 7.04 -23.99 -2.03
C PHE A 220 5.53 -24.16 -1.80
N ASP A 221 5.04 -25.40 -1.69
CA ASP A 221 3.67 -25.71 -1.30
C ASP A 221 3.50 -25.55 0.23
N THR A 222 3.43 -24.29 0.64
CA THR A 222 3.32 -23.83 2.04
C THR A 222 1.88 -23.50 2.45
N PHE A 223 0.92 -23.59 1.52
CA PHE A 223 -0.43 -23.05 1.66
C PHE A 223 -1.26 -23.69 2.76
N THR A 224 -1.09 -24.98 3.02
CA THR A 224 -1.75 -25.64 4.16
C THR A 224 -1.34 -24.99 5.48
N TRP A 225 -0.05 -24.68 5.65
CA TRP A 225 0.46 -24.01 6.85
C TRP A 225 -0.07 -22.58 6.95
N ILE A 226 0.01 -21.81 5.86
CA ILE A 226 -0.48 -20.41 5.80
C ILE A 226 -1.96 -20.33 6.19
N VAL A 227 -2.81 -21.17 5.57
CA VAL A 227 -4.25 -21.21 5.84
C VAL A 227 -4.53 -21.59 7.30
N ASN A 228 -3.80 -22.56 7.86
CA ASN A 228 -4.00 -22.99 9.24
C ASN A 228 -3.64 -21.90 10.26
N ILE A 229 -2.61 -21.09 9.99
CA ILE A 229 -2.25 -19.94 10.81
C ILE A 229 -3.32 -18.85 10.68
N SER A 230 -3.68 -18.48 9.44
CA SER A 230 -4.67 -17.42 9.19
C SER A 230 -6.05 -17.72 9.78
N LYS A 231 -6.47 -18.99 9.84
CA LYS A 231 -7.73 -19.39 10.50
C LYS A 231 -7.79 -19.09 11.99
N ARG A 232 -6.64 -18.99 12.64
CA ARG A 232 -6.51 -18.86 14.10
C ARG A 232 -6.26 -17.43 14.55
N SER A 233 -6.23 -16.46 13.62
CA SER A 233 -5.88 -15.10 13.94
C SER A 233 -6.93 -14.08 13.54
N SER A 234 -6.84 -12.92 14.19
CA SER A 234 -7.63 -11.72 13.87
C SER A 234 -7.07 -10.95 12.67
N ALA A 235 -5.77 -11.03 12.41
CA ALA A 235 -5.16 -10.31 11.30
C ALA A 235 -5.73 -10.76 9.96
N LYS A 236 -6.04 -9.79 9.11
CA LYS A 236 -6.57 -10.08 7.77
C LYS A 236 -5.46 -10.69 6.92
N LEU A 237 -5.79 -11.71 6.13
CA LEU A 237 -4.97 -12.21 5.02
C LEU A 237 -5.66 -11.87 3.70
N THR A 238 -4.88 -11.51 2.68
CA THR A 238 -5.29 -11.50 1.27
C THR A 238 -4.20 -12.14 0.43
N ALA A 239 -4.57 -13.09 -0.43
CA ALA A 239 -3.64 -13.80 -1.29
C ALA A 239 -3.78 -13.39 -2.76
N PHE A 240 -2.67 -12.96 -3.37
CA PHE A 240 -2.59 -12.54 -4.76
C PHE A 240 -1.90 -13.61 -5.59
N PHE A 241 -2.56 -14.13 -6.62
CA PHE A 241 -2.01 -15.18 -7.47
C PHE A 241 -1.58 -14.62 -8.82
N LEU A 242 -0.37 -15.00 -9.26
CA LEU A 242 0.13 -14.68 -10.59
C LEU A 242 -0.43 -15.67 -11.61
N LEU A 243 -1.13 -15.16 -12.63
CA LEU A 243 -1.68 -15.98 -13.71
C LEU A 243 -0.95 -15.79 -15.04
N GLY A 244 -0.27 -14.66 -15.18
CA GLY A 244 0.60 -14.33 -16.31
C GLY A 244 1.98 -14.95 -16.22
N GLU A 245 2.90 -14.38 -17.00
CA GLU A 245 4.28 -14.80 -17.03
C GLU A 245 5.06 -14.23 -15.83
N HIS A 246 5.94 -15.05 -15.29
CA HIS A 246 6.92 -14.64 -14.31
C HIS A 246 8.08 -13.90 -15.01
N GLU A 247 8.81 -13.03 -14.29
CA GLU A 247 9.99 -12.34 -14.84
C GLU A 247 11.03 -13.31 -15.40
N THR A 248 11.14 -14.49 -14.77
CA THR A 248 12.00 -15.59 -15.22
C THR A 248 11.17 -16.73 -15.81
N TYR A 249 11.55 -17.16 -17.01
CA TYR A 249 10.83 -18.21 -17.75
C TYR A 249 10.73 -19.54 -16.99
N GLU A 250 11.77 -19.90 -16.24
CA GLU A 250 11.86 -21.16 -15.47
C GLU A 250 10.92 -21.21 -14.26
N ALA A 251 10.55 -20.05 -13.71
CA ALA A 251 9.63 -19.93 -12.59
C ALA A 251 8.16 -19.81 -13.06
N SER A 252 7.92 -19.56 -14.34
CA SER A 252 6.57 -19.50 -14.91
C SER A 252 5.84 -20.85 -14.82
N LEU A 253 4.55 -20.81 -14.50
CA LEU A 253 3.70 -21.99 -14.36
C LEU A 253 2.52 -21.98 -15.32
N ASN A 254 2.09 -23.17 -15.73
CA ASN A 254 0.85 -23.29 -16.50
C ASN A 254 -0.36 -23.22 -15.55
N THR A 255 -0.99 -22.04 -15.50
CA THR A 255 -2.14 -21.74 -14.64
C THR A 255 -3.45 -22.41 -15.09
N HIS A 256 -3.48 -23.11 -16.24
CA HIS A 256 -4.64 -23.89 -16.67
C HIS A 256 -4.72 -25.27 -16.00
N ARG A 257 -3.65 -25.74 -15.35
CA ARG A 257 -3.60 -27.06 -14.72
C ARG A 257 -4.58 -27.16 -13.55
N LYS A 258 -5.20 -28.33 -13.41
CA LYS A 258 -6.17 -28.64 -12.35
C LYS A 258 -5.61 -28.33 -10.95
N ALA A 259 -4.39 -28.77 -10.65
CA ALA A 259 -3.75 -28.54 -9.35
C ALA A 259 -3.59 -27.05 -8.98
N PHE A 260 -3.29 -26.17 -9.95
CA PHE A 260 -3.23 -24.73 -9.70
C PHE A 260 -4.62 -24.16 -9.40
N LYS A 261 -5.63 -24.54 -10.19
CA LYS A 261 -7.01 -24.10 -9.98
C LYS A 261 -7.55 -24.56 -8.62
N GLU A 262 -7.25 -25.80 -8.23
CA GLU A 262 -7.61 -26.35 -6.92
C GLU A 262 -6.90 -25.62 -5.78
N LEU A 263 -5.63 -25.26 -5.95
CA LEU A 263 -4.89 -24.45 -4.97
C LEU A 263 -5.55 -23.07 -4.76
N VAL A 264 -5.84 -22.35 -5.85
CA VAL A 264 -6.48 -21.02 -5.77
C VAL A 264 -7.84 -21.12 -5.08
N LYS A 265 -8.64 -22.15 -5.41
CA LYS A 265 -9.93 -22.41 -4.75
C LYS A 265 -9.76 -22.72 -3.27
N TYR A 266 -8.86 -23.65 -2.92
CA TYR A 266 -8.57 -24.02 -1.54
C TYR A 266 -8.17 -22.82 -0.67
N VAL A 267 -7.32 -21.93 -1.19
CA VAL A 267 -6.95 -20.70 -0.46
C VAL A 267 -8.15 -19.73 -0.41
N GLY A 268 -8.91 -19.60 -1.50
CA GLY A 268 -10.09 -18.73 -1.61
C GLY A 268 -11.30 -19.15 -0.78
N ASP A 269 -11.32 -20.37 -0.23
CA ASP A 269 -12.29 -20.82 0.77
C ASP A 269 -12.07 -20.15 2.14
N TYR A 270 -10.88 -19.60 2.40
CA TYR A 270 -10.50 -19.06 3.72
C TYR A 270 -10.08 -17.60 3.71
N THR A 271 -9.65 -17.05 2.56
CA THR A 271 -9.16 -15.67 2.47
C THR A 271 -9.61 -15.01 1.16
N GLU A 272 -9.54 -13.68 1.13
CA GLU A 272 -9.75 -12.88 -0.07
C GLU A 272 -8.67 -13.21 -1.12
N ILE A 273 -9.10 -13.50 -2.34
CA ILE A 273 -8.22 -13.71 -3.49
C ILE A 273 -8.14 -12.42 -4.31
N GLY A 274 -6.92 -12.00 -4.61
CA GLY A 274 -6.62 -10.91 -5.54
C GLY A 274 -5.84 -11.40 -6.76
N LEU A 275 -5.81 -10.57 -7.81
CA LEU A 275 -4.93 -10.78 -8.96
C LEU A 275 -3.55 -10.21 -8.66
N LEU A 276 -2.52 -11.06 -8.78
CA LEU A 276 -1.14 -10.58 -8.90
C LEU A 276 -0.86 -10.42 -10.40
N TYR A 277 -0.94 -9.21 -10.93
CA TYR A 277 -0.79 -9.02 -12.37
C TYR A 277 0.67 -8.90 -12.77
N SER A 278 0.98 -9.45 -13.95
CA SER A 278 2.33 -9.57 -14.49
C SER A 278 2.94 -8.23 -14.95
N GLY A 279 4.24 -8.24 -15.26
CA GLY A 279 4.89 -7.08 -15.90
C GLY A 279 4.31 -6.78 -17.28
N SER A 280 4.01 -7.81 -18.09
CA SER A 280 3.42 -7.63 -19.42
C SER A 280 2.00 -7.07 -19.39
N SER A 281 1.29 -7.20 -18.26
CA SER A 281 0.00 -6.54 -18.02
C SER A 281 0.10 -5.02 -17.84
N LEU A 282 1.29 -4.48 -17.53
CA LEU A 282 1.53 -3.03 -17.48
C LEU A 282 1.59 -2.43 -18.89
N GLU A 283 2.11 -3.18 -19.86
CA GLU A 283 2.29 -2.74 -21.24
C GLU A 283 1.03 -2.94 -22.09
N ARG A 284 0.22 -3.97 -21.77
CA ARG A 284 -0.92 -4.39 -22.59
C ARG A 284 -2.16 -4.63 -21.74
N TYR A 285 -3.15 -3.74 -21.87
CA TYR A 285 -4.43 -3.81 -21.18
C TYR A 285 -5.16 -5.15 -21.43
N GLU A 286 -5.09 -5.70 -22.65
CA GLU A 286 -5.73 -6.96 -23.00
C GLU A 286 -5.15 -8.14 -22.20
N THR A 287 -3.86 -8.07 -21.86
CA THR A 287 -3.21 -9.08 -21.01
C THR A 287 -3.76 -9.01 -19.59
N LEU A 288 -3.86 -7.81 -19.02
CA LEU A 288 -4.46 -7.60 -17.70
C LEU A 288 -5.92 -8.08 -17.65
N GLN A 289 -6.70 -7.75 -18.68
CA GLN A 289 -8.09 -8.19 -18.80
C GLN A 289 -8.19 -9.73 -18.89
N ALA A 290 -7.32 -10.37 -19.66
CA ALA A 290 -7.30 -11.83 -19.79
C ALA A 290 -6.90 -12.52 -18.47
N GLU A 291 -5.93 -11.96 -17.74
CA GLU A 291 -5.52 -12.44 -16.42
C GLU A 291 -6.66 -12.32 -15.40
N LYS A 292 -7.36 -11.17 -15.36
CA LYS A 292 -8.55 -10.97 -14.52
C LYS A 292 -9.65 -11.98 -14.84
N LYS A 293 -10.06 -12.09 -16.12
CA LYS A 293 -11.08 -13.05 -16.55
C LYS A 293 -10.73 -14.48 -16.15
N ARG A 294 -9.45 -14.85 -16.24
CA ARG A 294 -8.98 -16.19 -15.87
C ARG A 294 -9.10 -16.45 -14.37
N ILE A 295 -8.72 -15.51 -13.51
CA ILE A 295 -8.83 -15.72 -12.05
C ILE A 295 -10.29 -15.75 -11.61
N GLU A 296 -11.16 -14.91 -12.19
CA GLU A 296 -12.61 -14.92 -11.93
C GLU A 296 -13.25 -16.25 -12.34
N ALA A 297 -12.82 -16.83 -13.48
CA ALA A 297 -13.28 -18.15 -13.91
C ALA A 297 -12.77 -19.30 -13.01
N ILE A 298 -11.66 -19.12 -12.30
CA ILE A 298 -11.15 -20.11 -11.35
C ILE A 298 -11.92 -20.03 -10.03
N THR A 299 -12.19 -18.82 -9.54
CA THR A 299 -12.82 -18.58 -8.24
C THR A 299 -14.35 -18.57 -8.30
N ASN A 300 -14.94 -18.43 -9.50
CA ASN A 300 -16.37 -18.16 -9.71
C ASN A 300 -16.86 -16.94 -8.91
N ARG A 301 -16.02 -15.90 -8.82
CA ARG A 301 -16.32 -14.65 -8.11
C ARG A 301 -15.80 -13.47 -8.90
N SER A 302 -16.49 -12.34 -8.85
CA SER A 302 -15.96 -11.06 -9.32
C SER A 302 -14.75 -10.67 -8.50
N LEU A 303 -13.67 -10.32 -9.19
CA LEU A 303 -12.41 -9.95 -8.57
C LEU A 303 -12.40 -8.44 -8.31
N ILE A 304 -12.14 -8.05 -7.06
CA ILE A 304 -12.14 -6.63 -6.63
C ILE A 304 -10.77 -6.12 -6.18
N SER A 305 -9.77 -7.01 -6.06
CA SER A 305 -8.47 -6.71 -5.47
C SER A 305 -7.34 -7.09 -6.42
N ALA A 306 -6.38 -6.19 -6.59
CA ALA A 306 -5.21 -6.39 -7.43
C ALA A 306 -3.92 -5.93 -6.74
N LYS A 307 -2.81 -6.45 -7.23
CA LYS A 307 -1.46 -6.05 -6.86
C LYS A 307 -0.52 -6.31 -8.04
N GLN A 308 0.43 -5.42 -8.31
CA GLN A 308 1.48 -5.69 -9.29
C GLN A 308 2.58 -6.57 -8.68
N ALA A 309 3.05 -7.57 -9.43
CA ALA A 309 4.00 -8.58 -8.97
C ALA A 309 5.30 -8.00 -8.34
N ASN A 310 5.80 -6.90 -8.91
CA ASN A 310 7.11 -6.29 -8.61
C ASN A 310 7.00 -4.85 -8.09
N PHE A 311 5.80 -4.45 -7.62
CA PHE A 311 5.52 -3.12 -7.06
C PHE A 311 5.71 -1.96 -8.06
N HIS A 312 5.64 -2.26 -9.36
CA HIS A 312 5.69 -1.24 -10.39
C HIS A 312 4.34 -0.52 -10.46
N VAL A 313 4.38 0.79 -10.16
CA VAL A 313 3.26 1.70 -10.33
C VAL A 313 3.61 2.63 -11.50
N ASN A 314 2.87 2.52 -12.60
CA ASN A 314 3.01 3.42 -13.75
C ASN A 314 1.83 4.38 -13.77
N LEU A 315 1.99 5.53 -13.10
CA LEU A 315 0.94 6.52 -12.97
C LEU A 315 0.80 7.34 -14.26
N PRO A 316 -0.44 7.67 -14.66
CA PRO A 316 -1.72 7.20 -14.12
C PRO A 316 -2.25 5.90 -14.78
N GLU A 317 -1.61 5.41 -15.85
CA GLU A 317 -2.17 4.38 -16.75
C GLU A 317 -2.53 3.08 -16.02
N ASN A 318 -1.66 2.60 -15.12
CA ASN A 318 -1.90 1.32 -14.45
C ASN A 318 -3.18 1.36 -13.59
N TYR A 319 -3.43 2.47 -12.91
CA TYR A 319 -4.60 2.65 -12.04
C TYR A 319 -5.86 2.95 -12.84
N ARG A 320 -5.76 3.67 -13.97
CA ARG A 320 -6.87 3.79 -14.93
C ARG A 320 -7.30 2.41 -15.47
N ASN A 321 -6.34 1.57 -15.84
CA ASN A 321 -6.61 0.20 -16.31
C ASN A 321 -7.31 -0.67 -15.23
N LEU A 322 -6.91 -0.54 -13.96
CA LEU A 322 -7.58 -1.22 -12.86
C LEU A 322 -9.03 -0.73 -12.68
N ILE A 323 -9.27 0.59 -12.78
CA ILE A 323 -10.62 1.17 -12.69
C ILE A 323 -11.52 0.68 -13.82
N GLU A 324 -11.01 0.64 -15.05
CA GLU A 324 -11.76 0.15 -16.21
C GLU A 324 -12.17 -1.32 -16.06
N LEU A 325 -11.36 -2.11 -15.35
CA LEU A 325 -11.65 -3.50 -15.01
C LEU A 325 -12.50 -3.67 -13.74
N GLU A 326 -13.02 -2.58 -13.17
CA GLU A 326 -13.82 -2.55 -11.95
C GLU A 326 -13.08 -3.12 -10.71
N ILE A 327 -11.75 -3.04 -10.71
CA ILE A 327 -10.96 -3.31 -9.51
C ILE A 327 -11.13 -2.15 -8.53
N VAL A 328 -11.45 -2.49 -7.29
CA VAL A 328 -11.78 -1.52 -6.24
C VAL A 328 -10.60 -1.29 -5.30
N LYS A 329 -9.69 -2.27 -5.16
CA LYS A 329 -8.56 -2.21 -4.23
C LYS A 329 -7.24 -2.54 -4.91
N ASP A 330 -6.24 -1.68 -4.76
CA ASP A 330 -4.87 -1.94 -5.16
C ASP A 330 -3.93 -1.99 -3.93
N TYR A 331 -3.01 -2.95 -3.95
CA TYR A 331 -2.02 -3.17 -2.89
C TYR A 331 -0.58 -3.01 -3.40
N THR A 332 -0.39 -2.20 -4.44
CA THR A 332 0.90 -2.01 -5.11
C THR A 332 1.70 -0.85 -4.52
N MET A 333 1.03 0.11 -3.86
CA MET A 333 1.64 1.31 -3.28
C MET A 333 2.57 0.97 -2.10
N ALA A 334 3.82 0.65 -2.44
CA ALA A 334 4.89 0.25 -1.52
C ALA A 334 6.25 0.63 -2.10
N TYR A 335 7.26 0.71 -1.23
CA TYR A 335 8.65 0.50 -1.66
C TYR A 335 8.94 -0.99 -1.69
N HIS A 336 9.63 -1.43 -2.73
CA HIS A 336 9.92 -2.85 -2.92
C HIS A 336 11.12 -3.32 -2.09
N ASP A 337 12.08 -2.42 -1.87
CA ASP A 337 13.43 -2.61 -1.35
C ASP A 337 13.70 -1.86 -0.04
N ALA A 338 12.77 -1.00 0.40
CA ALA A 338 12.89 -0.24 1.64
C ALA A 338 11.65 -0.41 2.54
N PRO A 339 11.81 -0.41 3.87
CA PRO A 339 10.69 -0.22 4.79
C PRO A 339 10.14 1.21 4.70
N GLY A 340 8.83 1.37 4.86
CA GLY A 340 8.20 2.68 4.99
C GLY A 340 6.88 2.87 4.24
N PHE A 341 6.34 4.07 4.34
CA PHE A 341 5.04 4.48 3.82
C PHE A 341 5.23 5.33 2.56
N ARG A 342 5.17 4.70 1.37
CA ARG A 342 5.40 5.39 0.08
C ARG A 342 4.55 6.64 -0.12
N ALA A 343 3.28 6.61 0.27
CA ALA A 343 2.39 7.77 0.19
C ALA A 343 2.34 8.62 1.48
N GLY A 344 3.28 8.42 2.40
CA GLY A 344 3.32 9.11 3.70
C GLY A 344 2.18 8.75 4.65
N THR A 345 1.41 7.70 4.36
CA THR A 345 0.26 7.27 5.17
C THR A 345 0.18 5.76 5.31
N CYS A 346 -0.37 5.31 6.43
CA CYS A 346 -0.78 3.93 6.68
C CYS A 346 -2.31 3.72 6.52
N THR A 347 -3.05 4.78 6.19
CA THR A 347 -4.50 4.75 6.03
C THR A 347 -4.87 4.60 4.54
N PRO A 348 -5.73 3.64 4.17
CA PRO A 348 -6.20 3.50 2.79
C PRO A 348 -6.83 4.79 2.24
N PHE A 349 -6.48 5.13 1.00
CA PHE A 349 -6.89 6.37 0.36
C PHE A 349 -7.35 6.13 -1.08
N LEU A 350 -8.05 7.09 -1.68
CA LEU A 350 -8.52 6.93 -3.06
C LEU A 350 -7.44 7.40 -4.02
N PHE A 351 -7.26 6.72 -5.15
CA PHE A 351 -6.40 7.24 -6.20
C PHE A 351 -6.95 8.57 -6.73
N TYR A 352 -6.09 9.59 -6.74
CA TYR A 352 -6.36 10.89 -7.36
C TYR A 352 -5.64 10.93 -8.70
N ASP A 353 -6.41 11.03 -9.77
CA ASP A 353 -5.88 11.18 -11.12
C ASP A 353 -5.53 12.66 -11.34
N LEU A 354 -4.24 12.97 -11.28
CA LEU A 354 -3.75 14.35 -11.33
C LEU A 354 -3.97 15.00 -12.69
N ASP A 355 -3.80 14.26 -13.80
CA ASP A 355 -4.00 14.82 -15.15
C ASP A 355 -5.45 15.28 -15.36
N PHE A 356 -6.41 14.53 -14.79
CA PHE A 356 -7.84 14.81 -14.94
C PHE A 356 -8.45 15.58 -13.76
N GLU A 357 -7.69 15.84 -12.70
CA GLU A 357 -8.18 16.51 -11.47
C GLU A 357 -9.41 15.84 -10.84
N ILE A 358 -9.43 14.50 -10.85
CA ILE A 358 -10.53 13.70 -10.32
C ILE A 358 -10.07 12.72 -9.24
N LYS A 359 -10.91 12.58 -8.22
CA LYS A 359 -10.85 11.42 -7.32
C LYS A 359 -11.52 10.23 -8.00
N THR A 360 -10.90 9.07 -7.94
CA THR A 360 -11.40 7.84 -8.57
C THR A 360 -11.98 6.88 -7.52
N PRO A 361 -12.72 5.83 -7.93
CA PRO A 361 -13.23 4.83 -6.99
C PRO A 361 -12.17 3.81 -6.53
N LEU A 362 -10.97 3.80 -7.12
CA LEU A 362 -9.90 2.86 -6.76
C LEU A 362 -9.31 3.24 -5.40
N MET A 363 -9.38 2.32 -4.44
CA MET A 363 -8.78 2.45 -3.12
C MET A 363 -7.36 1.88 -3.12
N LEU A 364 -6.38 2.73 -2.88
CA LEU A 364 -5.00 2.34 -2.67
C LEU A 364 -4.82 1.95 -1.21
N HIS A 365 -4.30 0.76 -0.98
CA HIS A 365 -3.91 0.24 0.32
C HIS A 365 -2.38 0.32 0.45
N PRO A 366 -1.86 1.29 1.22
CA PRO A 366 -0.42 1.40 1.45
C PRO A 366 0.14 0.12 2.09
N VAL A 367 1.30 -0.31 1.63
CA VAL A 367 2.06 -1.41 2.24
C VAL A 367 3.25 -0.82 2.97
N SER A 368 3.38 -1.16 4.26
CA SER A 368 4.43 -0.64 5.13
C SER A 368 5.78 -1.30 4.87
N VAL A 369 5.79 -2.60 4.58
CA VAL A 369 7.04 -3.34 4.38
C VAL A 369 6.83 -4.65 3.63
N THR A 370 7.89 -5.16 3.01
CA THR A 370 7.89 -6.45 2.32
C THR A 370 9.00 -7.33 2.87
N SER A 371 8.82 -8.65 2.86
CA SER A 371 9.88 -9.60 3.22
C SER A 371 11.13 -9.46 2.34
N THR A 372 10.95 -9.05 1.08
CA THR A 372 12.06 -8.83 0.15
C THR A 372 12.86 -7.58 0.49
N GLY A 373 12.19 -6.48 0.85
CA GLY A 373 12.83 -5.24 1.27
C GLY A 373 13.60 -5.34 2.59
N LEU A 374 13.30 -6.35 3.40
CA LEU A 374 14.03 -6.65 4.64
C LEU A 374 15.05 -7.78 4.49
N GLY A 375 15.06 -8.51 3.37
CA GLY A 375 15.83 -9.75 3.20
C GLY A 375 17.35 -9.59 3.23
N HIS A 376 17.84 -8.35 3.13
CA HIS A 376 19.27 -8.01 3.18
C HIS A 376 19.77 -7.71 4.61
N LEU A 377 18.85 -7.53 5.57
CA LEU A 377 19.16 -7.17 6.94
C LEU A 377 19.41 -8.41 7.81
N GLN A 378 20.03 -8.20 8.98
CA GLN A 378 20.19 -9.27 9.95
C GLN A 378 18.86 -9.60 10.66
N LYS A 379 18.71 -10.83 11.15
CA LYS A 379 17.45 -11.29 11.77
C LYS A 379 16.93 -10.37 12.88
N GLN A 380 17.83 -9.87 13.74
CA GLN A 380 17.47 -8.97 14.83
C GLN A 380 16.95 -7.62 14.29
N GLU A 381 17.66 -7.05 13.32
CA GLU A 381 17.30 -5.79 12.69
C GLU A 381 15.93 -5.88 11.98
N ILE A 382 15.65 -7.00 11.29
CA ILE A 382 14.34 -7.28 10.70
C ILE A 382 13.22 -7.22 11.76
N GLU A 383 13.43 -7.88 12.92
CA GLU A 383 12.43 -7.87 14.01
C GLU A 383 12.23 -6.47 14.59
N GLU A 384 13.32 -5.72 14.79
CA GLU A 384 13.30 -4.35 15.29
C GLU A 384 12.56 -3.42 14.33
N THR A 385 12.89 -3.43 13.03
CA THR A 385 12.23 -2.62 12.01
C THR A 385 10.72 -2.92 11.93
N VAL A 386 10.33 -4.20 11.88
CA VAL A 386 8.91 -4.57 11.84
C VAL A 386 8.18 -4.09 13.10
N THR A 387 8.77 -4.28 14.27
CA THR A 387 8.18 -3.86 15.55
C THR A 387 8.03 -2.35 15.64
N GLN A 388 9.04 -1.59 15.20
CA GLN A 388 9.01 -0.14 15.17
C GLN A 388 7.92 0.38 14.24
N LEU A 389 7.85 -0.12 13.00
CA LEU A 389 6.79 0.27 12.06
C LEU A 389 5.39 -0.04 12.60
N MET A 390 5.20 -1.23 13.19
CA MET A 390 3.93 -1.59 13.83
C MET A 390 3.57 -0.61 14.96
N GLN A 391 4.54 -0.24 15.79
CA GLN A 391 4.34 0.72 16.87
C GLN A 391 3.95 2.11 16.34
N ARG A 392 4.59 2.59 15.26
CA ARG A 392 4.20 3.84 14.59
C ARG A 392 2.76 3.82 14.08
N VAL A 393 2.35 2.71 13.46
CA VAL A 393 0.96 2.56 13.00
C VAL A 393 -0.02 2.50 14.17
N LYS A 394 0.36 1.86 15.28
CA LYS A 394 -0.44 1.76 16.50
C LYS A 394 -0.71 3.14 17.11
N GLU A 395 0.30 4.01 17.14
CA GLU A 395 0.19 5.38 17.65
C GLU A 395 -0.88 6.21 16.91
N VAL A 396 -1.11 5.92 15.63
CA VAL A 396 -2.12 6.59 14.80
C VAL A 396 -3.35 5.72 14.50
N ASN A 397 -3.47 4.54 15.13
CA ASN A 397 -4.56 3.57 14.94
C ASN A 397 -4.87 3.27 13.45
N GLY A 398 -3.83 3.15 12.63
CA GLY A 398 -3.92 2.92 11.18
C GLY A 398 -3.93 1.45 10.78
N VAL A 399 -3.48 1.16 9.55
CA VAL A 399 -3.37 -0.21 9.04
C VAL A 399 -1.90 -0.57 8.81
N PHE A 400 -1.41 -1.56 9.55
CA PHE A 400 -0.08 -2.11 9.33
C PHE A 400 -0.18 -3.22 8.30
N SER A 401 0.55 -3.08 7.19
CA SER A 401 0.48 -4.04 6.08
C SER A 401 1.85 -4.57 5.72
N MET A 402 1.96 -5.89 5.61
CA MET A 402 3.22 -6.56 5.24
C MET A 402 3.01 -7.58 4.13
N VAL A 403 3.87 -7.53 3.11
CA VAL A 403 3.87 -8.50 2.01
C VAL A 403 4.86 -9.61 2.26
N PHE A 404 4.40 -10.85 2.09
CA PHE A 404 5.21 -12.07 2.06
C PHE A 404 5.06 -12.78 0.72
N ASN A 405 6.05 -13.58 0.36
CA ASN A 405 5.96 -14.58 -0.70
C ASN A 405 5.72 -15.96 -0.08
N ASN A 406 5.05 -16.87 -0.80
CA ASN A 406 4.81 -18.23 -0.28
C ASN A 406 6.11 -18.99 0.07
N ARG A 407 7.19 -18.73 -0.67
CA ARG A 407 8.52 -19.29 -0.42
C ARG A 407 9.13 -18.83 0.91
N ASP A 408 8.72 -17.69 1.44
CA ASP A 408 9.23 -17.18 2.71
C ASP A 408 8.83 -18.08 3.88
N PHE A 409 7.88 -19.00 3.66
CA PHE A 409 7.37 -19.92 4.67
C PHE A 409 7.82 -21.37 4.46
N THR A 410 8.82 -21.62 3.61
CA THR A 410 9.39 -22.97 3.51
C THR A 410 9.93 -23.44 4.86
N SER A 411 10.10 -24.74 5.05
CA SER A 411 10.57 -25.31 6.32
C SER A 411 12.08 -25.17 6.54
N ALA A 412 12.79 -24.44 5.70
CA ALA A 412 14.24 -24.32 5.82
C ALA A 412 14.64 -23.36 6.96
N PRO A 413 15.78 -23.59 7.67
CA PRO A 413 16.17 -22.82 8.86
C PRO A 413 16.27 -21.31 8.66
N GLU A 414 16.62 -20.85 7.47
CA GLU A 414 16.70 -19.45 7.07
C GLU A 414 15.33 -18.74 7.11
N HIS A 415 14.24 -19.49 6.92
CA HIS A 415 12.86 -18.97 6.89
C HIS A 415 12.15 -19.00 8.26
N THR A 416 12.84 -19.44 9.31
CA THR A 416 12.30 -19.49 10.69
C THR A 416 11.78 -18.14 11.16
N LEU A 417 12.49 -17.06 10.85
CA LEU A 417 12.10 -15.71 11.22
C LEU A 417 10.79 -15.28 10.56
N TRP A 418 10.66 -15.47 9.24
CA TRP A 418 9.43 -15.11 8.52
C TRP A 418 8.22 -15.88 9.02
N ARG A 419 8.40 -17.16 9.34
CA ARG A 419 7.36 -17.98 9.95
C ARG A 419 6.96 -17.42 11.31
N LYS A 420 7.92 -17.08 12.17
CA LYS A 420 7.67 -16.44 13.49
C LYS A 420 6.92 -15.12 13.34
N LEU A 421 7.40 -14.21 12.50
CA LEU A 421 6.76 -12.91 12.24
C LEU A 421 5.30 -13.11 11.81
N PHE A 422 5.06 -14.00 10.84
CA PHE A 422 3.72 -14.26 10.31
C PHE A 422 2.79 -14.97 11.29
N SER A 423 3.27 -15.95 12.08
CA SER A 423 2.41 -16.75 12.96
C SER A 423 2.24 -16.20 14.38
N GLU A 424 3.17 -15.35 14.84
CA GLU A 424 3.18 -14.86 16.22
C GLU A 424 3.08 -13.32 16.25
N THR A 425 4.08 -12.62 15.73
CA THR A 425 4.20 -11.15 15.86
C THR A 425 2.98 -10.43 15.27
N LEU A 426 2.61 -10.76 14.03
CA LEU A 426 1.51 -10.11 13.33
C LEU A 426 0.14 -10.52 13.86
N GLN A 427 0.03 -11.70 14.45
CA GLN A 427 -1.26 -12.24 14.91
C GLN A 427 -1.61 -11.75 16.33
N ASN A 428 -0.62 -11.55 17.20
CA ASN A 428 -0.83 -11.02 18.54
C ASN A 428 -1.18 -9.52 18.57
N ASN A 429 -1.04 -8.83 17.43
CA ASN A 429 -1.26 -7.39 17.29
C ASN A 429 -2.38 -7.06 16.29
N GLY A 430 -3.07 -8.07 15.76
CA GLY A 430 -4.04 -7.95 14.67
C GLY A 430 -5.48 -7.72 15.08
#